data_AF-A0A497LFG6-F1
#
_entry.id   AF-A0A497LFG6-F1
#
_cell.length_a   1.000
_cell.length_b   1.000
_cell.length_c   1.000
_cell.angle_alpha   90.00
_cell.angle_beta   90.00
_cell.angle_gamma   90.00
#
_symmetry.space_group_name_H-M   'P 1'
#
loop_
_entity.id
_entity.type
_entity.pdbx_description
1 polymer ?
#
loop_
_entity_poly.entity_id
_entity_poly.type
_entity_poly.pdbx_seq_one_letter_code
_entity_poly.pdbx_strand_id
1 'polypeptide(L)' 'MLRGPGHALIGGLHIHSYHEGLRLGRFLSGAGFKLVCPCHCTGPEVKRGIIEAFTGTTLQCGVGRRLEL' A
#
# COMPACT_ATOMS: atom_id res chain seq x y z
N MET A 1 15.51 -17.61 -1.25
CA MET A 1 15.57 -16.14 -1.12
C MET A 1 14.83 -15.53 -2.29
N LEU A 2 13.71 -14.85 -2.05
CA LEU A 2 13.04 -14.05 -3.07
C LEU A 2 14.00 -12.94 -3.49
N ARG A 3 14.40 -12.92 -4.77
CA ARG A 3 15.34 -11.94 -5.31
C ARG A 3 14.55 -10.75 -5.86
N GLY A 4 14.83 -9.57 -5.31
CA GLY A 4 14.19 -8.30 -5.68
C GLY A 4 13.16 -7.84 -4.65
N PRO A 5 12.90 -6.52 -4.57
CA PRO A 5 11.82 -6.03 -3.73
C PRO A 5 10.48 -6.56 -4.24
N GLY A 6 9.52 -6.76 -3.34
CA GLY A 6 8.16 -7.10 -3.75
C GLY A 6 7.65 -6.07 -4.76
N HIS A 7 7.00 -6.53 -5.84
CA HIS A 7 6.48 -5.63 -6.86
C HIS A 7 5.27 -4.83 -6.35
N ALA A 8 4.33 -5.52 -5.70
CA ALA A 8 3.08 -4.97 -5.20
C ALA A 8 2.76 -5.45 -3.78
N LEU A 9 2.12 -4.58 -2.99
CA LEU A 9 1.50 -4.94 -1.70
C LEU A 9 -0.02 -4.81 -1.80
N ILE A 10 -0.74 -5.93 -1.68
CA ILE A 10 -2.21 -5.98 -1.79
C ILE A 10 -2.74 -6.70 -0.56
N GLY A 11 -3.62 -6.06 0.21
CA GLY A 11 -4.18 -6.69 1.42
C GLY A 11 -4.71 -5.73 2.48
N GLY A 12 -5.27 -6.32 3.53
CA GLY A 12 -5.59 -5.64 4.78
C GLY A 12 -4.34 -5.48 5.64
N LEU A 13 -4.05 -4.24 6.04
CA LEU A 13 -2.77 -3.92 6.69
C LEU A 13 -2.86 -3.91 8.22
N HIS A 14 -4.07 -3.91 8.78
CA HIS A 14 -4.36 -3.92 10.22
C HIS A 14 -3.53 -2.88 11.02
N ILE A 15 -3.39 -1.69 10.43
CA ILE A 15 -2.88 -0.47 11.05
C ILE A 15 -4.00 0.56 11.03
N HIS A 16 -3.91 1.59 11.88
CA HIS A 16 -5.09 2.37 12.26
C HIS A 16 -4.92 3.88 12.18
N SER A 17 -3.68 4.39 12.05
CA SER A 17 -3.40 5.82 12.05
C SER A 17 -2.84 6.34 10.73
N TYR A 18 -3.08 7.64 10.47
CA TYR A 18 -2.46 8.38 9.38
C TYR A 18 -0.92 8.32 9.41
N HIS A 19 -0.31 8.43 10.59
CA HIS A 19 1.15 8.36 10.76
C HIS A 19 1.73 6.98 10.43
N GLU A 20 1.02 5.89 10.76
CA GLU A 20 1.42 4.54 10.31
C GLU A 20 1.34 4.43 8.80
N GLY A 21 0.31 5.01 8.17
CA GLY A 21 0.19 5.09 6.72
C GLY A 21 1.37 5.82 6.06
N LEU A 22 1.76 6.99 6.59
CA LEU A 22 2.93 7.74 6.11
C LEU A 22 4.22 6.92 6.22
N ARG A 23 4.42 6.26 7.37
CA ARG A 23 5.62 5.47 7.64
C ARG A 23 5.72 4.28 6.67
N LEU A 24 4.61 3.59 6.44
CA LEU A 24 4.53 2.49 5.50
C LEU A 24 4.77 2.96 4.06
N GLY A 25 4.14 4.06 3.63
CA GLY A 25 4.33 4.62 2.29
C GLY A 25 5.79 4.92 1.98
N ARG A 26 6.50 5.59 2.91
CA ARG A 26 7.94 5.89 2.78
C ARG A 26 8.78 4.62 2.73
N PHE A 27 8.46 3.64 3.57
CA PHE A 27 9.17 2.35 3.59
C PHE A 27 9.03 1.63 2.24
N LEU A 28 7.81 1.52 1.71
CA LEU A 28 7.55 0.84 0.44
C LEU A 28 8.24 1.55 -0.75
N SER A 29 8.25 2.88 -0.74
CA SER A 29 9.01 3.68 -1.71
C SER A 29 10.51 3.40 -1.65
N GLY A 30 11.10 3.46 -0.45
CA GLY A 30 12.53 3.18 -0.27
C GLY A 30 12.89 1.72 -0.59
N ALA A 31 11.96 0.79 -0.37
CA ALA A 31 12.12 -0.61 -0.74
C ALA A 31 11.93 -0.85 -2.25
N GLY A 32 11.41 0.10 -3.04
CA GLY A 32 11.26 -0.04 -4.48
C GLY A 32 9.99 -0.74 -4.95
N PHE A 33 8.97 -0.87 -4.10
CA PHE A 33 7.65 -1.33 -4.51
C PHE A 33 7.06 -0.39 -5.55
N LYS A 34 6.31 -0.94 -6.51
CA LYS A 34 5.67 -0.19 -7.59
C LYS A 34 4.20 0.09 -7.34
N LEU A 35 3.56 -0.77 -6.55
CA LEU A 35 2.12 -0.70 -6.33
C LEU A 35 1.71 -1.03 -4.90
N VAL A 36 0.71 -0.33 -4.39
CA VAL A 36 0.05 -0.66 -3.13
C VAL A 36 -1.47 -0.57 -3.29
N CYS A 37 -2.19 -1.58 -2.81
CA CYS A 37 -3.64 -1.69 -2.87
C CYS A 37 -4.19 -2.08 -1.48
N PRO A 38 -4.28 -1.11 -0.55
CA PRO A 38 -4.78 -1.36 0.80
C PRO A 38 -6.29 -1.63 0.78
N CYS A 39 -6.72 -2.74 1.38
CA CYS A 39 -8.10 -3.20 1.36
C CYS A 39 -8.61 -3.64 2.75
N HIS A 40 -9.84 -4.15 2.78
CA HIS A 40 -10.49 -4.74 3.95
C HIS A 40 -10.43 -3.86 5.21
N CYS A 41 -9.61 -4.22 6.21
CA CYS A 41 -9.50 -3.56 7.51
C CYS A 41 -8.75 -2.21 7.47
N THR A 42 -8.17 -1.85 6.33
CA THR A 42 -7.37 -0.62 6.21
C THR A 42 -8.28 0.60 6.11
N GLY A 43 -8.30 1.40 7.17
CA GLY A 43 -9.14 2.60 7.29
C GLY A 43 -8.71 3.78 6.41
N PRO A 44 -9.58 4.80 6.28
CA PRO A 44 -9.35 5.95 5.40
C PRO A 44 -8.14 6.80 5.81
N GLU A 45 -7.87 6.98 7.10
CA GLU A 45 -6.72 7.75 7.59
C GLU A 45 -5.38 7.13 7.18
N VAL A 46 -5.26 5.80 7.33
CA VAL A 46 -4.09 5.05 6.86
C VAL A 46 -3.94 5.18 5.35
N LYS A 47 -5.03 4.99 4.61
CA LYS A 47 -5.01 5.11 3.14
C LYS A 47 -4.53 6.49 2.71
N ARG A 48 -5.00 7.56 3.36
CA ARG A 48 -4.54 8.93 3.11
C ARG A 48 -3.03 9.06 3.35
N GLY A 49 -2.53 8.58 4.49
CA GLY A 49 -1.09 8.61 4.79
C GLY A 49 -0.25 7.84 3.76
N ILE A 50 -0.73 6.68 3.29
CA ILE A 50 -0.05 5.92 2.24
C ILE A 50 -0.05 6.69 0.91
N ILE A 51 -1.19 7.24 0.49
CA ILE A 51 -1.33 8.00 -0.76
C ILE A 51 -0.39 9.21 -0.79
N GLU A 52 -0.23 9.91 0.32
CA GLU A 52 0.64 11.09 0.40
C GLU A 52 2.13 10.74 0.43
N ALA A 53 2.50 9.59 0.99
CA ALA A 53 3.90 9.21 1.18
C ALA A 53 4.46 8.27 0.11
N PHE A 54 3.62 7.45 -0.52
CA PHE A 54 4.07 6.44 -1.48
C PHE A 54 4.26 7.05 -2.87
N THR A 55 5.45 6.88 -3.41
CA THR A 55 5.87 7.40 -4.72
C THR A 55 5.46 6.52 -5.90
N GLY A 56 4.98 5.30 -5.63
CA GLY A 56 4.45 4.39 -6.64
C GLY A 56 2.94 4.58 -6.85
N THR A 57 2.28 3.58 -7.43
CA THR A 57 0.84 3.62 -7.68
C THR A 57 0.05 3.12 -6.48
N THR A 58 -0.78 4.00 -5.90
CA THR A 58 -1.84 3.62 -4.95
C THR A 58 -3.13 3.30 -5.68
N LEU A 59 -3.68 2.11 -5.43
CA LEU A 59 -4.96 1.67 -5.97
C LEU A 59 -6.02 1.51 -4.88
N GLN A 60 -7.23 1.99 -5.13
CA GLN A 60 -8.39 1.71 -4.28
C GLN A 60 -8.96 0.31 -4.57
N CYS A 61 -8.87 -0.61 -3.63
CA CYS A 61 -9.50 -1.93 -3.79
C CYS A 61 -11.04 -1.83 -3.72
N GLY A 62 -11.73 -2.55 -4.61
CA GLY A 62 -13.18 -2.73 -4.61
C GLY A 62 -13.53 -4.20 -4.87
N VAL A 63 -14.74 -4.62 -4.52
CA VAL A 63 -15.21 -5.99 -4.74
C VAL A 63 -15.22 -6.30 -6.24
N GLY A 64 -14.76 -7.49 -6.62
CA GLY A 64 -14.71 -7.93 -8.03
C GLY A 64 -13.57 -7.31 -8.86
N ARG A 65 -12.66 -6.53 -8.24
CA ARG A 65 -11.54 -5.92 -8.95
C ARG A 65 -10.53 -6.97 -9.44
N ARG A 66 -10.28 -6.98 -10.76
CA ARG A 66 -9.17 -7.71 -11.40
C ARG A 66 -7.95 -6.80 -11.50
N LEU A 67 -6.76 -7.35 -11.20
CA LEU A 67 -5.47 -6.69 -11.35
C LEU A 67 -4.56 -7.59 -12.20
N GLU A 68 -3.84 -6.98 -13.14
CA GLU A 68 -2.79 -7.60 -13.96
C GLU A 68 -1.50 -6.83 -13.67
N LEU A 69 -0.46 -7.54 -13.19
CA LEU A 69 0.77 -6.99 -12.61
C LEU A 69 2.01 -7.52 -13.33
#